data_AF-A0A8S0FRP8-F1
#
_entry.id   AF-A0A8S0FRP8-F1
#
_cell.length_a   1.000
_cell.length_b   1.000
_cell.length_c   1.000
_cell.angle_alpha   90.00
_cell.angle_beta   90.00
_cell.angle_gamma   90.00
#
_symmetry.space_group_name_H-M   'P 1'
#
loop_
_entity.id
_entity.type
_entity.pdbx_description
1 polymer ?
#
loop_
_entity_poly.entity_id
_entity_poly.type
_entity_poly.pdbx_seq_one_letter_code
_entity_poly.pdbx_strand_id
1 'polypeptide(L)'
;MPQQNYLDELTPAFTPLLAIKEASRCLLCHDAPCSQACPAQTDPGKFIRSIYFRNFKGAAETIRENNALGAVCARVCPTEKLCQSGCTRAGVAG
;
A
#
# COMPACT_ATOMS: atom_id res chain seq x y z
N MET A 1 -19.51 -13.44 -15.09
CA MET A 1 -18.09 -13.21 -14.78
C MET A 1 -17.37 -13.19 -16.13
N PRO A 2 -16.61 -12.15 -16.48
CA PRO A 2 -15.89 -12.15 -17.76
C PRO A 2 -14.89 -13.31 -17.78
N GLN A 3 -14.72 -13.90 -18.96
CA GLN A 3 -13.85 -15.06 -19.15
C GLN A 3 -12.38 -14.61 -19.03
N GLN A 4 -11.68 -15.09 -18.01
CA GLN A 4 -10.27 -14.77 -17.74
C GLN A 4 -9.34 -15.73 -18.51
N ASN A 5 -8.32 -15.18 -19.16
CA ASN A 5 -7.29 -15.94 -19.86
C ASN A 5 -6.14 -16.33 -18.91
N TYR A 6 -5.38 -17.35 -19.30
CA TYR A 6 -4.24 -17.86 -18.50
C TYR A 6 -3.17 -16.79 -18.17
N LEU A 7 -2.97 -15.83 -19.07
CA LEU A 7 -1.95 -14.78 -18.90
C LEU A 7 -2.48 -13.53 -18.19
N ASP A 8 -3.78 -13.48 -17.89
CA ASP A 8 -4.36 -12.31 -17.25
C ASP A 8 -3.94 -12.25 -15.78
N GLU A 9 -3.67 -11.04 -15.31
CA GLU A 9 -3.34 -10.82 -13.91
C GLU A 9 -4.58 -11.07 -13.03
N LEU A 10 -4.48 -12.02 -12.09
CA LEU A 10 -5.61 -12.45 -11.25
C LEU A 10 -6.18 -11.31 -10.40
N THR A 11 -5.30 -10.42 -9.92
CA THR A 11 -5.67 -9.30 -9.07
C THR A 11 -5.47 -7.98 -9.83
N PRO A 12 -6.55 -7.35 -10.34
CA PRO A 12 -6.41 -6.10 -11.05
C PRO A 12 -5.96 -4.97 -10.10
N ALA A 13 -5.22 -4.01 -10.65
CA ALA A 13 -4.84 -2.81 -9.91
C ALA A 13 -6.08 -1.99 -9.51
N PHE A 14 -5.98 -1.25 -8.41
CA PHE A 14 -7.03 -0.31 -8.03
C PHE A 14 -7.19 0.82 -9.06
N THR A 15 -8.43 1.22 -9.29
CA THR A 15 -8.71 2.50 -9.92
C THR A 15 -8.28 3.64 -8.98
N PRO A 16 -8.00 4.85 -9.48
CA PRO A 16 -7.64 5.98 -8.62
C PRO A 16 -8.67 6.27 -7.52
N LEU A 17 -9.96 6.11 -7.81
CA LEU A 17 -11.03 6.28 -6.82
C LEU A 17 -11.01 5.21 -5.74
N LEU A 18 -10.80 3.93 -6.11
CA LEU A 18 -10.67 2.84 -5.14
C LEU A 18 -9.42 3.02 -4.28
N ALA A 19 -8.30 3.45 -4.87
CA ALA A 19 -7.07 3.72 -4.14
C ALA A 19 -7.24 4.85 -3.10
N ILE A 20 -7.91 5.95 -3.48
CA ILE A 20 -8.25 7.04 -2.53
C ILE A 20 -9.19 6.55 -1.44
N LYS A 21 -10.22 5.77 -1.81
CA LYS A 21 -11.17 5.20 -0.84
C LYS A 21 -10.45 4.29 0.17
N GLU A 22 -9.54 3.44 -0.27
CA GLU A 22 -8.76 2.60 0.65
C GLU A 22 -7.79 3.44 1.49
N ALA A 23 -7.09 4.41 0.89
CA ALA A 23 -6.23 5.33 1.64
C ALA A 23 -6.99 6.13 2.70
N SER A 24 -8.27 6.44 2.47
CA SER A 24 -9.15 7.12 3.45
C SER A 24 -9.40 6.31 4.72
N ARG A 25 -9.12 5.00 4.71
CA ARG A 25 -9.14 4.14 5.89
C ARG A 25 -7.88 4.32 6.76
N CYS A 26 -6.80 4.91 6.27
CA CYS A 26 -5.61 5.15 7.09
C CYS A 26 -5.93 6.07 8.29
N LEU A 27 -5.47 5.73 9.49
CA LEU A 27 -5.65 6.54 10.70
C LEU A 27 -4.64 7.69 10.83
N LEU A 28 -3.69 7.80 9.88
CA LEU A 28 -2.60 8.77 9.91
C LEU A 28 -1.81 8.71 11.24
N CYS A 29 -1.49 7.49 11.69
CA CYS A 29 -0.76 7.25 12.94
C CYS A 29 0.53 8.06 12.99
N HIS A 30 0.81 8.69 14.12
CA HIS A 30 2.03 9.48 14.32
C HIS A 30 3.29 8.62 14.31
N ASP A 31 3.25 7.49 15.01
CA ASP A 31 4.33 6.51 15.14
C ASP A 31 4.45 5.54 13.94
N ALA A 32 3.38 5.48 13.11
CA ALA A 32 3.31 4.71 11.86
C ALA A 32 3.95 3.30 11.96
N PRO A 33 3.41 2.39 12.80
CA PRO A 33 3.99 1.06 13.02
C PRO A 33 4.05 0.21 11.74
N CYS A 34 3.20 0.47 10.76
CA CYS A 34 3.28 -0.13 9.42
C CYS A 34 4.58 0.23 8.67
N SER A 35 5.13 1.43 8.89
CA SER A 35 6.41 1.86 8.30
C SER A 35 7.60 1.19 8.97
N GLN A 36 7.54 0.97 10.29
CA GLN A 36 8.58 0.24 11.02
C GLN A 36 8.64 -1.25 10.65
N ALA A 37 7.51 -1.83 10.24
CA ALA A 37 7.42 -3.23 9.84
C ALA A 37 7.89 -3.50 8.39
N CYS A 38 8.26 -2.47 7.61
CA CYS A 38 8.71 -2.66 6.23
C CYS A 38 10.22 -2.93 6.16
N PRO A 39 10.68 -4.12 5.71
CA PRO A 39 12.11 -4.45 5.67
C PRO A 39 12.89 -3.66 4.62
N ALA A 40 12.21 -3.19 3.56
CA ALA A 40 12.80 -2.30 2.56
C ALA A 40 12.95 -0.85 3.08
N GLN A 41 12.55 -0.58 4.33
CA GLN A 41 12.50 0.74 4.95
C GLN A 41 11.62 1.74 4.19
N THR A 42 10.75 1.26 3.29
CA THR A 42 9.75 2.10 2.62
C THR A 42 8.78 2.65 3.67
N ASP A 43 8.17 3.82 3.40
CA ASP A 43 7.27 4.49 4.33
C ASP A 43 5.78 4.41 3.89
N PRO A 44 5.08 3.29 4.18
CA PRO A 44 3.63 3.14 4.09
C PRO A 44 2.83 4.31 4.63
N GLY A 45 3.16 4.80 5.83
CA GLY A 45 2.48 5.97 6.41
C GLY A 45 2.52 7.18 5.47
N LYS A 46 3.71 7.53 4.97
CA LYS A 46 3.92 8.69 4.08
C LYS A 46 3.31 8.49 2.69
N PHE A 47 3.48 7.34 2.04
CA PHE A 47 2.93 7.15 0.69
C PHE A 47 1.41 6.98 0.70
N ILE A 48 0.82 6.33 1.71
CA ILE A 48 -0.65 6.21 1.85
C ILE A 48 -1.25 7.60 2.14
N ARG A 49 -0.62 8.40 3.01
CA ARG A 49 -1.03 9.79 3.26
C ARG A 49 -0.96 10.64 1.99
N SER A 50 0.04 10.42 1.14
CA SER A 50 0.12 11.10 -0.15
C SER A 50 -1.05 10.73 -1.05
N ILE A 51 -1.45 9.45 -1.11
CA ILE A 51 -2.66 9.02 -1.85
C ILE A 51 -3.94 9.63 -1.26
N TYR A 52 -4.06 9.71 0.07
CA TYR A 52 -5.18 10.35 0.76
C TYR A 52 -5.39 11.79 0.29
N PHE A 53 -4.31 12.57 0.18
CA PHE A 53 -4.32 13.95 -0.34
C PHE A 53 -4.24 14.05 -1.87
N ARG A 54 -4.46 12.94 -2.59
CA ARG A 54 -4.43 12.85 -4.06
C ARG A 54 -3.07 13.23 -4.69
N ASN A 55 -2.00 13.18 -3.91
CA ASN A 55 -0.63 13.35 -4.35
C ASN A 55 -0.01 12.01 -4.78
N PHE A 56 -0.48 11.45 -5.89
CA PHE A 56 0.03 10.17 -6.41
C PHE A 56 1.52 10.23 -6.81
N LYS A 57 1.97 11.38 -7.30
CA LYS A 57 3.38 11.60 -7.65
C LYS A 57 4.26 11.50 -6.40
N GLY A 58 3.91 12.23 -5.33
CA GLY A 58 4.64 12.17 -4.06
C GLY A 58 4.59 10.79 -3.40
N ALA A 59 3.48 10.05 -3.56
CA ALA A 59 3.41 8.65 -3.13
C ALA A 59 4.43 7.79 -3.87
N ALA A 60 4.48 7.91 -5.21
CA ALA A 60 5.41 7.15 -6.04
C ALA A 60 6.88 7.54 -5.78
N GLU A 61 7.17 8.83 -5.56
CA GLU A 61 8.50 9.31 -5.18
C GLU A 61 8.93 8.73 -3.83
N THR A 62 8.06 8.76 -2.82
CA THR A 62 8.31 8.16 -1.50
C THR A 62 8.71 6.69 -1.61
N ILE A 63 8.03 5.91 -2.46
CA ILE A 63 8.38 4.50 -2.67
C ILE A 63 9.74 4.37 -3.36
N ARG A 64 10.00 5.19 -4.37
CA ARG A 64 11.24 5.13 -5.16
C ARG A 64 12.48 5.63 -4.42
N GLU A 65 12.33 6.37 -3.33
CA GLU A 65 13.44 6.81 -2.47
C GLU A 65 14.35 5.64 -2.07
N ASN A 66 13.78 4.46 -1.79
CA ASN A 66 14.53 3.28 -1.39
C ASN A 66 14.06 1.94 -1.99
N ASN A 67 12.96 1.94 -2.75
CA ASN A 67 12.43 0.75 -3.38
C ASN A 67 12.19 0.97 -4.88
N ALA A 68 13.24 0.75 -5.67
CA ALA A 68 13.19 0.84 -7.14
C ALA A 68 12.20 -0.14 -7.79
N LEU A 69 11.87 -1.24 -7.10
CA LEU A 69 10.98 -2.30 -7.58
C LEU A 69 9.60 -2.26 -6.89
N GLY A 70 9.11 -1.06 -6.54
CA GLY A 70 7.85 -0.88 -5.83
C GLY A 70 6.65 -1.63 -6.44
N ALA A 71 6.57 -1.69 -7.78
CA ALA A 71 5.52 -2.44 -8.48
C ALA A 71 5.61 -3.97 -8.27
N VAL A 72 6.82 -4.54 -8.26
CA VAL A 72 7.03 -5.96 -7.96
C VAL A 72 6.74 -6.23 -6.49
N CYS A 73 7.26 -5.39 -5.60
CA CYS A 73 7.02 -5.48 -4.16
C CYS A 73 5.52 -5.48 -3.84
N ALA A 74 4.72 -4.63 -4.49
CA ALA A 74 3.26 -4.59 -4.31
C ALA A 74 2.54 -5.90 -4.67
N ARG A 75 3.16 -6.78 -5.47
CA ARG A 75 2.60 -8.06 -5.90
C ARG A 75 3.10 -9.25 -5.09
N VAL A 76 4.38 -9.25 -4.71
CA VAL A 76 5.03 -10.44 -4.12
C VAL A 76 5.35 -10.30 -2.64
N CYS A 77 5.29 -9.09 -2.08
CA CYS A 77 5.57 -8.87 -0.67
C CYS A 77 4.48 -9.53 0.19
N PRO A 78 4.84 -10.33 1.21
CA PRO A 78 3.87 -10.92 2.14
C PRO A 78 3.40 -9.85 3.13
N THR A 79 2.64 -8.87 2.65
CA THR A 79 2.25 -7.67 3.40
C THR A 79 1.49 -7.99 4.68
N GLU A 80 0.69 -9.05 4.68
CA GLU A 80 -0.06 -9.60 5.82
C GLU A 80 0.82 -10.07 6.96
N LYS A 81 2.11 -10.36 6.69
CA LYS A 81 3.12 -10.69 7.71
C LYS A 81 3.99 -9.49 8.09
N LEU A 82 3.92 -8.39 7.33
CA LEU A 82 4.82 -7.23 7.43
C LEU A 82 4.03 -5.92 7.68
N CYS A 83 3.98 -5.01 6.71
CA CYS A 83 3.41 -3.68 6.91
C CYS A 83 1.91 -3.70 7.26
N GLN A 84 1.14 -4.72 6.83
CA GLN A 84 -0.25 -4.86 7.25
C GLN A 84 -0.37 -5.43 8.67
N SER A 85 0.49 -6.38 9.09
CA SER A 85 0.47 -6.88 10.47
C SER A 85 0.84 -5.79 11.48
N GLY A 86 1.78 -4.91 11.11
CA GLY A 86 2.14 -3.74 11.90
C GLY A 86 1.11 -2.60 11.86
N CYS A 87 0.07 -2.66 11.03
CA CYS A 87 -0.92 -1.59 10.95
C CYS A 87 -1.82 -1.56 12.19
N THR A 88 -1.96 -0.39 12.83
CA THR A 88 -2.83 -0.21 14.01
C THR A 88 -4.26 -0.71 13.78
N ARG A 89 -4.78 -0.58 12.55
CA ARG A 89 -6.13 -1.06 12.20
C ARG A 89 -6.25 -2.58 12.10
N ALA A 90 -5.15 -3.32 11.92
CA ALA A 90 -5.20 -4.77 11.77
C ALA A 90 -5.74 -5.48 13.02
N GLY A 91 -5.50 -4.92 14.22
CA GLY A 91 -6.05 -5.41 15.49
C GLY A 91 -7.45 -4.90 15.83
N VAL A 92 -7.98 -3.96 15.04
CA VAL A 92 -9.33 -3.40 15.23
C VAL A 92 -10.22 -3.99 14.15
N ALA A 93 -10.59 -5.26 14.35
CA ALA A 93 -11.61 -5.90 13.53
C ALA A 93 -12.90 -5.06 13.58
N GLY A 94 -13.41 -4.71 12.39
CA GLY A 94 -14.84 -4.48 12.22
C GLY A 94 -15.52 -5.82 12.02
#